data_AF-A0A660CKY0-F1
#
_entry.id   AF-A0A660CKY0-F1
#
_cell.length_a   1.000
_cell.length_b   1.000
_cell.length_c   1.000
_cell.angle_alpha   90.00
_cell.angle_beta   90.00
_cell.angle_gamma   90.00
#
_symmetry.space_group_name_H-M   'P 1'
#
loop_
_entity.id
_entity.type
_entity.pdbx_description
1 polymer ?
#
loop_
_entity_poly.entity_id
_entity_poly.type
_entity_poly.pdbx_seq_one_letter_code
_entity_poly.pdbx_strand_id
1 'polypeptide(L)'
;MTTPAPGPAERRDPDAGGRGWLVHVPLAVVFLLVLAGGVRIGMYHWRQGTALIGGALLVAAVLRAMLTDAQVGMLKIRGRAVDVLCYVGLGGLIVFAALTITGGPFG
;
A
#
# COMPACT_ATOMS: atom_id res chain seq x y z
N MET A 1 3.67 -48.49 32.40
CA MET A 1 4.71 -47.45 32.30
C MET A 1 4.36 -46.59 31.08
N THR A 2 3.60 -45.52 31.28
CA THR A 2 3.12 -44.64 30.19
C THR A 2 4.00 -43.41 30.14
N THR A 3 4.68 -43.19 29.02
CA THR A 3 5.49 -41.99 28.76
C THR A 3 4.57 -40.75 28.81
N PRO A 4 4.94 -39.66 29.51
CA PRO A 4 4.14 -38.44 29.52
C PRO A 4 4.17 -37.79 28.13
N ALA A 5 3.02 -37.34 27.65
CA ALA A 5 2.95 -36.55 26.42
C ALA A 5 3.74 -35.24 26.60
N PRO A 6 4.53 -34.81 25.60
CA PRO A 6 5.29 -33.56 25.69
C PRO A 6 4.36 -32.36 25.92
N GLY A 7 4.77 -31.49 26.84
CA GLY A 7 3.96 -30.35 27.28
C GLY A 7 3.82 -29.25 26.20
N PRO A 8 2.78 -28.39 26.30
CA PRO A 8 2.49 -27.34 25.33
C PRO A 8 3.59 -26.26 25.15
N ALA A 9 4.65 -26.30 25.95
CA ALA A 9 5.74 -25.33 25.94
C ALA A 9 6.72 -25.47 24.75
N GLU A 10 6.68 -26.61 24.04
CA GLU A 10 7.62 -26.92 22.95
C GLU A 10 7.09 -26.54 21.56
N ARG A 11 5.82 -26.16 21.46
CA ARG A 11 5.18 -25.75 20.19
C ARG A 11 5.35 -24.26 19.90
N ARG A 12 6.54 -23.71 20.16
CA ARG A 12 6.88 -22.35 19.75
C ARG A 12 7.30 -22.38 18.29
N ASP A 13 6.42 -21.96 17.39
CA ASP A 13 6.72 -21.82 15.96
C ASP A 13 7.84 -20.77 15.75
N PRO A 14 9.05 -21.17 15.30
CA PRO A 14 10.13 -20.23 14.99
C PRO A 14 9.79 -19.31 13.80
N ASP A 15 8.77 -19.66 13.02
CA ASP A 15 8.40 -18.99 11.76
C ASP A 15 7.41 -17.82 11.92
N ALA A 16 7.01 -17.49 13.15
CA ALA A 16 6.10 -16.38 13.41
C ALA A 16 6.73 -15.01 13.08
N GLY A 17 8.05 -14.88 13.27
CA GLY A 17 8.78 -13.63 12.97
C GLY A 17 8.94 -13.36 11.47
N GLY A 18 9.15 -14.40 10.65
CA GLY A 18 9.39 -14.26 9.21
C GLY A 18 8.12 -13.92 8.40
N ARG A 19 6.97 -14.48 8.78
CA ARG A 19 5.68 -14.21 8.11
C ARG A 19 5.07 -12.86 8.48
N GLY A 20 5.34 -12.34 9.68
CA GLY A 20 4.88 -11.01 10.11
C GLY A 20 5.44 -9.88 9.25
N TRP A 21 6.72 -9.97 8.84
CA TRP A 21 7.34 -8.98 7.96
C TRP A 21 6.64 -8.86 6.60
N LEU A 22 6.20 -9.99 6.02
CA LEU A 22 5.54 -10.02 4.70
C LEU A 22 4.23 -9.22 4.69
N VAL A 23 3.56 -9.09 5.84
CA VAL A 23 2.35 -8.26 6.00
C VAL A 23 2.65 -6.77 5.83
N HIS A 24 3.88 -6.34 6.10
CA HIS A 24 4.32 -4.94 5.98
C HIS A 24 4.95 -4.62 4.62
N VAL A 25 5.24 -5.61 3.78
CA VAL A 25 5.83 -5.41 2.44
C VAL A 25 4.98 -4.47 1.58
N PRO A 26 3.65 -4.61 1.48
CA PRO A 26 2.82 -3.69 0.70
C PRO A 26 2.93 -2.24 1.19
N LEU A 27 2.93 -2.04 2.51
CA LEU A 27 3.07 -0.72 3.12
C LEU A 27 4.44 -0.12 2.80
N ALA A 28 5.52 -0.91 2.95
CA ALA A 28 6.87 -0.47 2.67
C ALA A 28 7.05 -0.05 1.20
N VAL A 29 6.49 -0.81 0.25
CA VAL A 29 6.53 -0.49 -1.19
C VAL A 29 5.85 0.85 -1.47
N VAL A 30 4.64 1.07 -0.95
CA VAL A 30 3.91 2.33 -1.14
C VAL A 30 4.68 3.51 -0.52
N PHE A 31 5.22 3.32 0.68
CA PHE A 31 6.00 4.35 1.37
C PHE A 31 7.25 4.75 0.58
N LEU A 32 7.93 3.77 -0.01
CA LEU A 32 9.12 3.98 -0.82
C LEU A 32 8.80 4.75 -2.11
N LEU A 33 7.69 4.45 -2.77
CA LEU A 33 7.22 5.20 -3.95
C LEU A 33 6.87 6.66 -3.60
N VAL A 34 6.21 6.90 -2.46
CA VAL A 34 5.90 8.25 -1.99
C VAL A 34 7.17 9.03 -1.66
N LEU A 35 8.13 8.41 -0.97
CA LEU A 35 9.45 9.00 -0.69
C LEU A 35 10.17 9.37 -1.98
N ALA A 36 10.23 8.46 -2.96
CA ALA A 36 10.81 8.74 -4.26
C ALA A 36 10.14 9.94 -4.94
N GLY A 37 8.80 10.00 -4.93
CA GLY A 37 8.05 11.13 -5.44
C GLY A 37 8.38 12.44 -4.72
N GLY A 38 8.46 12.43 -3.38
CA GLY A 38 8.86 13.57 -2.57
C GLY A 38 10.27 14.07 -2.88
N VAL A 39 11.23 13.17 -3.05
CA VAL A 39 12.60 13.51 -3.48
C VAL A 39 12.58 14.17 -4.86
N ARG A 40 11.81 13.65 -5.82
CA ARG A 40 11.69 14.26 -7.17
C ARG A 40 11.06 15.66 -7.11
N ILE A 41 10.08 15.88 -6.24
CA ILE A 41 9.51 17.22 -5.99
C ILE A 41 10.60 18.16 -5.45
N GLY A 42 11.38 17.72 -4.47
CA GLY A 42 12.50 18.49 -3.91
C GLY A 42 13.60 18.81 -4.93
N MET A 43 13.78 17.95 -5.93
CA MET A 43 14.70 18.17 -7.06
C MET A 43 14.13 19.10 -8.15
N TYR A 44 13.09 19.88 -7.88
CA TYR A 44 12.37 20.73 -8.85
C TYR A 44 11.68 19.96 -10.01
N HIS A 45 11.64 18.64 -9.97
CA HIS A 45 10.94 17.81 -10.95
C HIS A 45 9.52 17.53 -10.48
N TRP A 46 8.78 18.59 -10.13
CA TRP A 46 7.47 18.52 -9.49
C TRP A 46 6.49 17.62 -10.26
N ARG A 47 6.51 17.64 -11.60
CA ARG A 47 5.67 16.79 -12.47
C ARG A 47 5.96 15.30 -12.28
N GLN A 48 7.24 14.93 -12.25
CA GLN A 48 7.63 13.52 -12.11
C GLN A 48 7.36 13.03 -10.68
N GLY A 49 7.55 13.90 -9.70
CA GLY A 49 7.28 13.56 -8.31
C GLY A 49 5.79 13.42 -7.98
N THR A 50 4.92 14.28 -8.52
CA THR A 50 3.47 14.12 -8.36
C THR A 50 2.94 12.90 -9.12
N ALA A 51 3.46 12.61 -10.31
CA ALA A 51 3.14 11.38 -11.05
C ALA A 51 3.54 10.12 -10.27
N LEU A 52 4.70 10.13 -9.61
CA LEU A 52 5.15 9.05 -8.73
C LEU A 52 4.24 8.84 -7.52
N ILE A 53 3.81 9.93 -6.87
CA ILE A 53 2.87 9.85 -5.73
C ILE A 53 1.50 9.34 -6.19
N GLY A 54 0.99 9.82 -7.33
CA GLY A 54 -0.24 9.31 -7.92
C GLY A 54 -0.15 7.83 -8.27
N GLY A 55 0.97 7.40 -8.85
CA GLY A 55 1.26 5.98 -9.12
C GLY A 55 1.35 5.14 -7.84
N ALA A 56 1.92 5.68 -6.76
CA ALA A 56 1.98 5.00 -5.46
C ALA A 56 0.59 4.69 -4.90
N LEU A 57 -0.37 5.61 -5.07
CA LEU A 57 -1.76 5.39 -4.68
C LEU A 57 -2.44 4.31 -5.52
N LEU A 58 -2.14 4.23 -6.82
CA LEU A 58 -2.65 3.16 -7.68
C LEU A 58 -2.07 1.79 -7.28
N VAL A 59 -0.77 1.72 -7.00
CA VAL A 59 -0.12 0.51 -6.49
C VAL A 59 -0.73 0.10 -5.14
N ALA A 60 -0.97 1.05 -4.24
CA ALA A 60 -1.66 0.79 -2.98
C ALA A 60 -3.06 0.21 -3.21
N ALA A 61 -3.83 0.75 -4.16
CA ALA A 61 -5.15 0.24 -4.50
C ALA A 61 -5.11 -1.22 -5.00
N VAL A 62 -4.15 -1.56 -5.86
CA VAL A 62 -3.98 -2.93 -6.38
C VAL A 62 -3.57 -3.89 -5.26
N LEU A 63 -2.60 -3.50 -4.43
CA LEU A 63 -2.15 -4.31 -3.30
C LEU A 63 -3.29 -4.55 -2.30
N ARG A 64 -4.11 -3.54 -2.04
CA ARG A 64 -5.29 -3.66 -1.19
C ARG A 64 -6.42 -4.46 -1.86
N ALA A 65 -6.48 -4.46 -3.19
CA ALA A 65 -7.36 -5.35 -3.94
C ALA A 65 -6.87 -6.82 -3.94
N MET A 66 -5.62 -7.09 -3.60
CA MET A 66 -5.12 -8.46 -3.48
C MET A 66 -5.32 -9.00 -2.06
N LEU A 67 -5.20 -8.15 -1.04
CA LEU A 67 -5.42 -8.52 0.36
C LEU A 67 -6.93 -8.60 0.64
N THR A 68 -7.47 -9.82 0.62
CA THR A 68 -8.90 -10.09 0.80
C THR A 68 -9.20 -10.24 2.29
N ASP A 69 -9.91 -9.27 2.85
CA ASP A 69 -10.48 -9.37 4.19
C ASP A 69 -11.56 -10.45 4.20
N ALA A 70 -11.20 -11.60 4.75
CA ALA A 70 -12.17 -12.52 5.32
C ALA A 70 -12.83 -11.82 6.51
N GLN A 71 -14.17 -11.84 6.51
CA GLN A 71 -15.09 -11.59 7.63
C GLN A 71 -15.83 -10.23 7.66
N VAL A 72 -17.13 -10.41 7.89
CA VAL A 72 -18.11 -9.51 8.52
C VAL A 72 -18.98 -8.66 7.61
N GLY A 73 -20.16 -9.21 7.30
CA GLY A 73 -21.27 -8.63 6.52
C GLY A 73 -21.94 -7.37 7.06
N MET A 74 -21.29 -6.57 7.92
CA MET A 74 -21.83 -5.31 8.44
C MET A 74 -21.03 -4.06 8.00
N LEU A 75 -19.85 -4.23 7.39
CA LEU A 75 -19.03 -3.14 6.81
C LEU A 75 -19.08 -3.09 5.28
N LYS A 76 -20.20 -3.52 4.68
CA LYS A 76 -20.35 -3.71 3.23
C LYS A 76 -20.20 -2.41 2.41
N ILE A 77 -20.41 -1.24 3.04
CA ILE A 77 -20.38 0.08 2.40
C ILE A 77 -19.03 0.79 2.62
N ARG A 78 -18.39 0.67 3.80
CA ARG A 78 -17.03 1.18 4.04
C ARG A 78 -16.00 0.04 4.01
N GLY A 79 -16.23 -0.91 3.12
CA GLY A 79 -15.30 -1.99 2.81
C GLY A 79 -14.37 -1.57 1.68
N ARG A 80 -13.24 -2.26 1.55
CA ARG A 80 -12.23 -2.21 0.48
C ARG A 80 -12.63 -1.56 -0.85
N ALA A 81 -13.85 -1.75 -1.35
CA ALA A 81 -14.36 -1.09 -2.55
C ALA A 81 -14.32 0.46 -2.48
N VAL A 82 -14.78 1.09 -1.39
CA VAL A 82 -14.72 2.56 -1.25
C VAL A 82 -13.27 3.02 -1.17
N ASP A 83 -12.44 2.25 -0.47
CA ASP A 83 -11.03 2.57 -0.32
C ASP A 83 -10.28 2.48 -1.66
N VAL A 84 -10.43 1.37 -2.40
CA VAL A 84 -9.91 1.20 -3.76
C VAL A 84 -10.42 2.29 -4.68
N LEU A 85 -11.71 2.64 -4.62
CA LEU A 85 -12.28 3.73 -5.42
C LEU A 85 -11.65 5.09 -5.07
N CYS A 86 -11.44 5.36 -3.78
CA CYS A 86 -10.75 6.57 -3.32
C CYS A 86 -9.30 6.59 -3.77
N TYR A 87 -8.54 5.50 -3.64
CA TYR A 87 -7.14 5.44 -4.06
C TYR A 87 -6.98 5.53 -5.57
N VAL A 88 -7.84 4.84 -6.34
CA VAL A 88 -7.85 4.92 -7.81
C VAL A 88 -8.30 6.29 -8.28
N GLY A 89 -9.36 6.85 -7.70
CA GLY A 89 -9.88 8.17 -8.04
C GLY A 89 -8.88 9.28 -7.71
N LEU A 90 -8.34 9.29 -6.49
CA LEU A 90 -7.36 10.29 -6.05
C LEU A 90 -6.03 10.13 -6.79
N GLY A 91 -5.51 8.91 -6.90
CA GLY A 91 -4.27 8.62 -7.63
C GLY A 91 -4.40 8.97 -9.10
N GLY A 92 -5.52 8.60 -9.72
CA GLY A 92 -5.86 8.96 -11.09
C GLY A 92 -5.96 10.47 -11.29
N LEU A 93 -6.61 11.19 -10.38
CA LEU A 93 -6.71 12.65 -10.43
C LEU A 93 -5.34 13.33 -10.29
N ILE A 94 -4.48 12.83 -9.41
CA ILE A 94 -3.12 13.34 -9.23
C ILE A 94 -2.27 13.10 -10.49
N VAL A 95 -2.32 11.90 -11.07
CA VAL A 95 -1.64 11.60 -12.34
C VAL A 95 -2.18 12.47 -13.46
N PHE A 96 -3.50 12.58 -13.57
CA PHE A 96 -4.16 13.42 -14.56
C PHE A 96 -3.74 14.89 -14.43
N ALA A 97 -3.72 15.44 -13.21
CA ALA A 97 -3.24 16.80 -12.97
C ALA A 97 -1.76 16.97 -13.34
N ALA A 98 -0.90 16.01 -12.99
CA ALA A 98 0.52 16.03 -13.33
C ALA A 98 0.77 16.03 -14.85
N LEU A 99 -0.08 15.33 -15.61
CA LEU A 99 0.01 15.23 -17.07
C LEU A 99 -0.63 16.44 -17.77
N THR A 100 -1.82 16.85 -17.32
CA THR A 100 -2.62 17.93 -17.91
C THR A 100 -2.05 19.32 -17.62
N ILE A 101 -1.40 19.53 -16.48
CA ILE A 101 -0.71 20.79 -16.20
C ILE A 101 0.60 20.81 -17.01
N THR A 102 0.47 21.26 -18.25
CA THR A 102 1.55 21.68 -19.14
C THR A 102 1.28 23.13 -19.52
N GLY A 103 2.08 24.07 -18.99
CA GLY A 103 1.91 25.52 -19.21
C GLY A 103 2.00 26.40 -17.95
N GLY A 104 3.03 26.22 -17.11
CA GLY A 104 3.40 27.22 -16.09
C GLY A 104 4.43 28.21 -16.67
N PRO A 105 4.61 29.42 -16.11
CA PRO A 105 5.32 30.57 -16.70
C PRO A 105 6.83 30.39 -17.06
N PHE A 106 7.34 29.16 -17.05
CA PHE A 106 8.68 28.78 -17.51
C PHE A 106 8.65 27.69 -18.59
N GLY A 107 7.52 27.55 -19.31
CA GLY A 107 7.39 26.79 -20.55
C GLY A 107 6.92 27.70 -21.67
#